data_AF-A0A7X9DYG8-F1
#
_entry.id   AF-A0A7X9DYG8-F1
#
_cell.length_a   1.000
_cell.length_b   1.000
_cell.length_c   1.000
_cell.angle_alpha   90.00
_cell.angle_beta   90.00
_cell.angle_gamma   90.00
#
_symmetry.space_group_name_H-M   'P 1'
#
loop_
_entity.id
_entity.type
_entity.pdbx_description
1 polymer ?
#
loop_
_entity_poly.entity_id
_entity_poly.type
_entity_poly.pdbx_seq_one_letter_code
_entity_poly.pdbx_strand_id
1 'polypeptide(L)'
;MPLRLAVTFSLVVFMFASSVPSWAQTPPVAPAAGAPAKTDAPKPKPVPVAGALLRGKPAYTPGQKVGLFLWQDTEGIHVRFTNAGKPVLFEGRLDLDRPLKELKRIDEKGPGWAKNNGDRIVMFSTTLREGEDGLDLKVPGLRKMLVDLKIDGAPAPIEQIFLGEKSASPTGLPMQIAVP
;
A
#
# COMPACT_ATOMS: atom_id res chain seq x y z
N MET A 1 -67.67 -19.31 13.80
CA MET A 1 -68.65 -20.32 13.32
C MET A 1 -68.02 -21.07 12.16
N PRO A 2 -67.83 -22.39 12.26
CA PRO A 2 -67.19 -23.21 11.24
C PRO A 2 -68.24 -23.79 10.28
N LEU A 3 -67.94 -23.88 8.99
CA LEU A 3 -68.67 -24.79 8.09
C LEU A 3 -67.68 -25.67 7.35
N ARG A 4 -67.76 -26.96 7.68
CA ARG A 4 -67.11 -28.08 7.03
C ARG A 4 -67.90 -28.43 5.76
N LEU A 5 -67.21 -28.76 4.66
CA LEU A 5 -67.76 -29.70 3.69
C LEU A 5 -66.72 -30.79 3.44
N ALA A 6 -67.12 -32.00 3.83
CA ALA A 6 -66.41 -33.23 3.61
C ALA A 6 -66.75 -33.75 2.20
N VAL A 7 -65.74 -34.24 1.49
CA VAL A 7 -65.95 -35.24 0.43
C VAL A 7 -65.00 -36.39 0.68
N THR A 8 -65.60 -37.48 1.12
CA THR A 8 -65.07 -38.84 1.20
C THR A 8 -65.02 -39.41 -0.22
N PHE A 9 -63.97 -40.14 -0.61
CA PHE A 9 -64.07 -41.56 -0.98
C PHE A 9 -62.76 -42.18 -1.52
N SER A 10 -62.61 -43.45 -1.13
CA SER A 10 -61.87 -44.56 -1.73
C SER A 10 -60.33 -44.59 -1.72
N LEU A 11 -59.90 -45.27 -0.66
CA LEU A 11 -58.79 -46.22 -0.58
C LEU A 11 -58.56 -47.03 -1.86
N VAL A 12 -57.34 -46.99 -2.39
CA VAL A 12 -56.72 -48.12 -3.11
C VAL A 12 -55.40 -48.40 -2.41
N VAL A 13 -55.33 -49.57 -1.77
CA VAL A 13 -54.09 -50.12 -1.22
C VAL A 13 -53.32 -50.71 -2.38
N PHE A 14 -52.18 -50.12 -2.72
CA PHE A 14 -51.13 -50.80 -3.46
C PHE A 14 -49.96 -51.05 -2.52
N MET A 15 -49.78 -52.32 -2.13
CA MET A 15 -48.53 -52.79 -1.59
C MET A 15 -47.49 -52.72 -2.71
N PHE A 16 -46.48 -51.87 -2.53
CA PHE A 16 -45.23 -51.98 -3.26
C PHE A 16 -44.09 -52.16 -2.29
N ALA A 17 -43.33 -53.22 -2.56
CA ALA A 17 -42.15 -53.63 -1.85
C ALA A 17 -41.13 -52.49 -1.70
N SER A 18 -40.58 -52.41 -0.49
CA SER A 18 -39.51 -51.54 -0.07
C SER A 18 -38.28 -51.63 -1.00
N SER A 19 -38.03 -50.54 -1.71
CA SER A 19 -36.69 -50.14 -2.15
C SER A 19 -36.48 -48.72 -1.66
N VAL A 20 -35.80 -48.59 -0.52
CA VAL A 20 -35.43 -47.28 0.05
C VAL A 20 -34.43 -46.66 -0.91
N PRO A 21 -34.73 -45.50 -1.52
CA PRO A 21 -33.78 -44.92 -2.43
C PRO A 21 -32.74 -44.13 -1.61
N SER A 22 -31.49 -44.58 -1.70
CA SER A 22 -30.34 -44.05 -0.97
C SER A 22 -29.89 -42.70 -1.54
N TRP A 23 -30.63 -41.63 -1.26
CA TRP A 23 -30.21 -40.24 -1.46
C TRP A 23 -30.23 -39.48 -0.14
N ALA A 24 -29.53 -40.03 0.84
CA ALA A 24 -29.12 -39.34 2.06
C ALA A 24 -27.60 -39.43 2.24
N GLN A 25 -26.85 -39.17 1.16
CA GLN A 25 -25.42 -38.94 1.24
C GLN A 25 -25.16 -37.51 0.76
N THR A 26 -25.14 -36.58 1.70
CA THR A 26 -24.42 -35.32 1.53
C THR A 26 -23.01 -35.67 1.07
N PRO A 27 -22.51 -35.12 -0.05
CA PRO A 27 -21.13 -35.34 -0.45
C PRO A 27 -20.20 -34.81 0.67
N PRO A 28 -19.07 -35.46 0.93
CA PRO A 28 -18.07 -34.91 1.83
C PRO A 28 -17.64 -33.54 1.30
N VAL A 29 -17.69 -32.52 2.16
CA VAL A 29 -17.08 -31.22 1.91
C VAL A 29 -15.63 -31.48 1.53
N ALA A 30 -15.32 -31.29 0.24
CA ALA A 30 -13.94 -31.26 -0.21
C ALA A 30 -13.22 -30.16 0.59
N PRO A 31 -12.03 -30.42 1.15
CA PRO A 31 -11.23 -29.35 1.72
C PRO A 31 -11.05 -28.30 0.62
N ALA A 32 -11.43 -27.06 0.94
CA ALA A 32 -11.22 -25.92 0.07
C ALA A 32 -9.80 -26.01 -0.48
N ALA A 33 -9.70 -26.22 -1.80
CA ALA A 33 -8.45 -26.13 -2.51
C ALA A 33 -7.83 -24.80 -2.09
N GLY A 34 -6.68 -24.88 -1.41
CA GLY A 34 -5.96 -23.71 -0.95
C GLY A 34 -5.84 -22.75 -2.11
N ALA A 35 -6.20 -21.48 -1.87
CA ALA A 35 -5.93 -20.42 -2.81
C ALA A 35 -4.50 -20.59 -3.32
N PRO A 36 -4.25 -20.56 -4.65
CA PRO A 36 -2.90 -20.68 -5.15
C PRO A 36 -2.06 -19.61 -4.44
N ALA A 37 -1.04 -20.06 -3.72
CA ALA A 37 -0.01 -19.18 -3.21
C ALA A 37 0.41 -18.30 -4.39
N LYS A 38 0.14 -17.00 -4.30
CA LYS A 38 0.63 -16.03 -5.28
C LYS A 38 2.12 -16.30 -5.37
N THR A 39 2.55 -16.84 -6.49
CA THR A 39 3.96 -17.08 -6.76
C THR A 39 4.64 -15.74 -6.57
N ASP A 40 5.48 -15.63 -5.54
CA ASP A 40 6.17 -14.40 -5.18
C ASP A 40 7.01 -13.98 -6.39
N ALA A 41 6.49 -13.03 -7.17
CA ALA A 41 7.26 -12.41 -8.22
C ALA A 41 8.58 -11.91 -7.61
N PRO A 42 9.74 -12.17 -8.25
CA PRO A 42 11.02 -11.73 -7.72
C PRO A 42 10.96 -10.22 -7.43
N LYS A 43 11.26 -9.82 -6.19
CA LYS A 43 11.28 -8.40 -5.84
C LYS A 43 12.27 -7.69 -6.77
N PRO A 44 11.86 -6.59 -7.43
CA PRO A 44 12.74 -5.85 -8.33
C PRO A 44 14.01 -5.41 -7.62
N LYS A 45 15.16 -5.57 -8.29
CA LYS A 45 16.47 -5.23 -7.73
C LYS A 45 16.58 -3.71 -7.55
N PRO A 46 17.03 -3.21 -6.38
CA PRO A 46 17.16 -1.78 -6.15
C PRO A 46 18.16 -1.11 -7.09
N VAL A 47 17.78 0.04 -7.64
CA VAL A 47 18.62 0.86 -8.50
C VAL A 47 19.50 1.80 -7.65
N PRO A 48 20.84 1.80 -7.82
CA PRO A 48 21.71 2.64 -7.00
C PRO A 48 21.58 4.13 -7.37
N VAL A 49 21.49 4.99 -6.36
CA VAL A 49 21.45 6.45 -6.46
C VAL A 49 22.54 7.04 -5.57
N ALA A 50 23.33 7.96 -6.10
CA ALA A 50 24.37 8.64 -5.34
C ALA A 50 23.74 9.62 -4.33
N GLY A 51 24.09 9.54 -3.04
CA GLY A 51 23.50 10.45 -2.04
C GLY A 51 23.90 11.91 -2.16
N ALA A 52 24.91 12.23 -2.98
CA ALA A 52 25.18 13.61 -3.38
C ALA A 52 23.99 14.25 -4.11
N LEU A 53 23.14 13.44 -4.79
CA LEU A 53 21.91 13.91 -5.42
C LEU A 53 20.80 14.23 -4.41
N LEU A 54 20.91 13.76 -3.17
CA LEU A 54 19.92 14.01 -2.13
C LEU A 54 20.14 15.35 -1.42
N ARG A 55 21.28 16.01 -1.61
CA ARG A 55 21.66 17.18 -0.83
C ARG A 55 20.80 18.41 -1.17
N GLY A 56 20.34 19.08 -0.13
CA GLY A 56 19.67 20.37 -0.21
C GLY A 56 18.21 20.28 -0.66
N LYS A 57 17.41 21.28 -0.29
CA LYS A 57 15.98 21.29 -0.60
C LYS A 57 15.73 21.62 -2.09
N PRO A 58 14.96 20.81 -2.84
CA PRO A 58 14.52 21.17 -4.19
C PRO A 58 13.67 22.44 -4.19
N ALA A 59 13.81 23.26 -5.22
CA ALA A 59 12.89 24.36 -5.48
C ALA A 59 11.61 23.82 -6.12
N TYR A 60 10.47 24.00 -5.46
CA TYR A 60 9.15 23.70 -6.02
C TYR A 60 8.07 24.55 -5.32
N THR A 61 6.93 24.66 -5.99
CA THR A 61 5.75 25.35 -5.46
C THR A 61 4.68 24.30 -5.12
N PRO A 62 4.25 24.22 -3.85
CA PRO A 62 3.15 23.34 -3.44
C PRO A 62 1.89 23.58 -4.28
N GLY A 63 1.17 22.51 -4.61
CA GLY A 63 -0.12 22.60 -5.30
C GLY A 63 -0.06 22.90 -6.80
N GLN A 64 1.12 23.03 -7.42
CA GLN A 64 1.24 23.33 -8.85
C GLN A 64 1.30 22.09 -9.75
N LYS A 65 1.84 20.98 -9.23
CA LYS A 65 1.94 19.70 -9.96
C LYS A 65 1.90 18.53 -8.99
N VAL A 66 1.66 17.35 -9.55
CA VAL A 66 1.86 16.07 -8.86
C VAL A 66 3.36 15.78 -8.79
N GLY A 67 3.86 15.46 -7.60
CA GLY A 67 5.25 15.02 -7.46
C GLY A 67 5.65 14.68 -6.04
N LEU A 68 6.69 13.85 -5.93
CA LEU A 68 7.39 13.52 -4.70
C LEU A 68 8.78 14.13 -4.72
N PHE A 69 9.13 14.75 -3.61
CA PHE A 69 10.40 15.43 -3.41
C PHE A 69 11.10 14.78 -2.22
N LEU A 70 12.33 14.32 -2.44
CA LEU A 70 13.14 13.69 -1.41
C LEU A 70 14.48 14.41 -1.33
N TRP A 71 14.82 14.89 -0.15
CA TRP A 71 16.13 15.49 0.09
C TRP A 71 16.63 15.23 1.50
N GLN A 72 17.89 15.59 1.71
CA GLN A 72 18.57 15.57 2.98
C GLN A 72 19.31 16.88 3.19
N ASP A 73 19.27 17.34 4.43
CA ASP A 73 20.07 18.45 4.93
C ASP A 73 20.54 18.16 6.37
N THR A 74 20.86 19.20 7.13
CA THR A 74 21.33 19.08 8.52
C THR A 74 20.25 18.64 9.51
N GLU A 75 18.97 18.83 9.19
CA GLU A 75 17.86 18.47 10.05
C GLU A 75 17.45 17.01 9.91
N GLY A 76 17.66 16.43 8.73
CA GLY A 76 17.42 15.02 8.48
C GLY A 76 17.07 14.73 7.03
N ILE A 77 16.25 13.70 6.84
CA ILE A 77 15.66 13.37 5.54
C ILE A 77 14.25 13.94 5.50
N HIS A 78 13.91 14.52 4.37
CA HIS A 78 12.62 15.14 4.14
C HIS A 78 11.98 14.50 2.91
N VAL A 79 10.74 14.07 3.07
CA VAL A 79 9.86 13.62 1.99
C VAL A 79 8.74 14.64 1.88
N ARG A 80 8.45 15.12 0.68
CA ARG A 80 7.29 15.97 0.42
C ARG A 80 6.53 15.44 -0.77
N PHE A 81 5.24 15.59 -0.72
CA PHE A 81 4.34 15.25 -1.80
C PHE A 81 3.44 16.44 -2.06
N THR A 82 3.30 16.78 -3.32
CA THR A 82 2.42 17.85 -3.78
C THR A 82 1.47 17.29 -4.80
N ASN A 83 0.26 17.86 -4.85
CA ASN A 83 -0.74 17.50 -5.82
C ASN A 83 -1.48 18.74 -6.32
N ALA A 84 -1.86 18.71 -7.60
CA ALA A 84 -2.67 19.72 -8.25
C ALA A 84 -3.86 19.02 -8.92
N GLY A 85 -5.06 19.16 -8.35
CA GLY A 85 -6.30 18.74 -8.98
C GLY A 85 -6.94 17.49 -8.36
N LYS A 86 -6.93 16.37 -9.08
CA LYS A 86 -7.66 15.16 -8.66
C LYS A 86 -6.97 14.54 -7.45
N PRO A 87 -7.71 13.96 -6.48
CA PRO A 87 -7.10 13.25 -5.36
C PRO A 87 -6.15 12.16 -5.83
N VAL A 88 -4.93 12.14 -5.29
CA VAL A 88 -3.89 11.16 -5.58
C VAL A 88 -3.46 10.48 -4.29
N LEU A 89 -3.34 9.15 -4.33
CA LEU A 89 -2.82 8.36 -3.22
C LEU A 89 -1.29 8.25 -3.32
N PHE A 90 -0.59 8.82 -2.35
CA PHE A 90 0.85 8.64 -2.18
C PHE A 90 1.12 7.58 -1.13
N GLU A 91 1.96 6.61 -1.48
CA GLU A 91 2.42 5.58 -0.55
C GLU A 91 3.92 5.41 -0.67
N GLY A 92 4.55 4.97 0.41
CA GLY A 92 5.95 4.64 0.34
C GLY A 92 6.43 3.82 1.52
N ARG A 93 7.60 3.23 1.28
CA ARG A 93 8.36 2.45 2.22
C ARG A 93 9.81 2.87 2.16
N LEU A 94 10.36 3.24 3.31
CA LEU A 94 11.75 3.59 3.50
C LEU A 94 12.37 2.53 4.42
N ASP A 95 13.34 1.78 3.90
CA ASP A 95 14.14 0.83 4.68
C ASP A 95 15.50 1.46 4.98
N LEU A 96 15.78 1.71 6.26
CA LEU A 96 16.95 2.41 6.76
C LEU A 96 18.03 1.43 7.23
N ASP A 97 19.30 1.73 7.00
CA ASP A 97 20.41 0.94 7.57
C ASP A 97 20.70 1.25 9.04
N ARG A 98 20.05 2.28 9.59
CA ARG A 98 20.20 2.75 10.97
C ARG A 98 18.84 2.97 11.65
N PRO A 99 18.80 2.93 13.00
CA PRO A 99 17.59 3.22 13.75
C PRO A 99 17.07 4.64 13.53
N LEU A 100 15.78 4.75 13.27
CA LEU A 100 15.00 5.96 13.24
C LEU A 100 14.89 6.54 14.64
N LYS A 101 15.27 7.81 14.80
CA LYS A 101 15.17 8.53 16.07
C LYS A 101 13.86 9.31 16.17
N GLU A 102 13.44 9.91 15.06
CA GLU A 102 12.24 10.75 15.01
C GLU A 102 11.57 10.60 13.66
N LEU A 103 10.24 10.51 13.67
CA LEU A 103 9.37 10.55 12.51
C LEU A 103 8.29 11.58 12.78
N LYS A 104 8.20 12.59 11.93
CA LYS A 104 7.19 13.63 12.02
C LYS A 104 6.48 13.76 10.68
N ARG A 105 5.15 13.80 10.69
CA ARG A 105 4.35 14.18 9.52
C ARG A 105 4.06 15.67 9.58
N ILE A 106 4.01 16.33 8.43
CA ILE A 106 3.74 17.78 8.36
C ILE A 106 2.27 18.04 8.64
N ASP A 107 1.38 17.33 7.95
CA ASP A 107 -0.06 17.41 8.18
C ASP A 107 -0.54 16.25 9.06
N GLU A 108 -0.45 16.44 10.38
CA GLU A 108 -0.93 15.45 11.36
C GLU A 108 -2.46 15.31 11.35
N LYS A 109 -3.20 16.32 10.87
CA LYS A 109 -4.67 16.33 10.84
C LYS A 109 -5.22 15.88 9.49
N GLY A 110 -4.37 15.80 8.47
CA GLY A 110 -4.70 15.39 7.12
C GLY A 110 -5.02 13.90 6.99
N PRO A 111 -5.75 13.51 5.93
CA PRO A 111 -6.05 12.12 5.65
C PRO A 111 -4.77 11.32 5.42
N GLY A 112 -4.62 10.18 6.10
CA GLY A 112 -3.46 9.31 5.94
C GLY A 112 -2.73 9.02 7.25
N TRP A 113 -1.57 8.40 7.13
CA TRP A 113 -0.74 8.01 8.26
C TRP A 113 0.72 7.85 7.84
N ALA A 114 1.61 8.00 8.81
CA ALA A 114 2.99 7.59 8.72
C ALA A 114 3.38 6.90 10.02
N LYS A 115 4.04 5.75 9.91
CA LYS A 115 4.45 4.96 11.07
C LYS A 115 5.75 4.24 10.79
N ASN A 116 6.51 4.02 11.84
CA ASN A 116 7.61 3.08 11.81
C ASN A 116 7.12 1.66 12.06
N ASN A 117 7.78 0.68 11.45
CA ASN A 117 7.64 -0.74 11.76
C ASN A 117 8.99 -1.22 12.30
N GLY A 118 9.07 -1.38 13.62
CA GLY A 118 10.35 -1.51 14.31
C GLY A 118 11.14 -0.20 14.31
N ASP A 119 12.47 -0.29 14.29
CA ASP A 119 13.38 0.86 14.35
C ASP A 119 13.90 1.31 12.99
N ARG A 120 13.68 0.57 11.90
CA ARG A 120 14.36 0.81 10.61
C ARG A 120 13.47 0.94 9.40
N ILE A 121 12.18 0.68 9.55
CA ILE A 121 11.24 0.71 8.43
C ILE A 121 10.28 1.85 8.68
N VAL A 122 10.15 2.77 7.73
CA VAL A 122 9.10 3.79 7.74
C VAL A 122 8.14 3.52 6.61
N MET A 123 6.85 3.54 6.92
CA MET A 123 5.78 3.37 5.96
C MET A 123 4.84 4.55 6.07
N PHE A 124 4.29 4.98 4.94
CA PHE A 124 3.29 6.03 4.90
C PHE A 124 2.28 5.80 3.79
N SER A 125 1.10 6.36 3.98
CA SER A 125 0.01 6.34 3.01
C SER A 125 -0.88 7.57 3.25
N THR A 126 -1.12 8.36 2.22
CA THR A 126 -1.92 9.58 2.31
C THR A 126 -2.55 9.93 0.98
N THR A 127 -3.80 10.38 1.01
CA THR A 127 -4.51 10.86 -0.17
C THR A 127 -4.53 12.37 -0.14
N LEU A 128 -3.78 12.99 -1.05
CA LEU A 128 -3.69 14.44 -1.15
C LEU A 128 -4.62 14.92 -2.26
N ARG A 129 -5.50 15.90 -1.99
CA ARG A 129 -6.33 16.53 -3.03
C ARG A 129 -5.60 17.68 -3.71
N GLU A 130 -5.09 18.60 -2.91
CA GLU A 130 -4.35 19.77 -3.34
C GLU A 130 -3.37 20.18 -2.24
N GLY A 131 -2.35 20.95 -2.61
CA GLY A 131 -1.36 21.50 -1.67
C GLY A 131 -0.15 20.59 -1.49
N GLU A 132 0.31 20.48 -0.24
CA GLU A 132 1.49 19.71 0.16
C GLU A 132 1.21 18.96 1.46
N ASP A 133 1.80 17.78 1.59
CA ASP A 133 2.05 17.12 2.86
C ASP A 133 3.41 16.43 2.78
N GLY A 134 3.87 15.80 3.85
CA GLY A 134 5.21 15.25 3.90
C GLY A 134 5.60 14.66 5.23
N LEU A 135 6.85 14.20 5.27
CA LEU A 135 7.46 13.52 6.38
C LEU A 135 8.86 14.06 6.61
N ASP A 136 9.22 14.22 7.87
CA ASP A 136 10.57 14.54 8.33
C ASP A 136 11.07 13.36 9.17
N LEU A 137 12.27 12.88 8.83
CA LEU A 137 12.89 11.74 9.49
C LEU A 137 14.27 12.15 10.03
N LYS A 138 14.53 11.82 11.29
CA LYS A 138 15.88 11.92 11.87
C LYS A 138 16.48 10.55 12.04
N VAL A 139 17.56 10.29 11.31
CA VAL A 139 18.27 9.01 11.32
C VAL A 139 19.77 9.25 11.47
N PRO A 140 20.29 9.36 12.72
CA PRO A 140 21.70 9.68 12.95
C PRO A 140 22.64 8.62 12.34
N GLY A 141 23.61 9.08 11.56
CA GLY A 141 24.64 8.22 10.95
C GLY A 141 24.11 7.25 9.89
N LEU A 142 22.97 7.59 9.26
CA LEU A 142 22.44 6.88 8.09
C LEU A 142 23.48 6.86 6.98
N ARG A 143 23.69 5.70 6.37
CA ARG A 143 24.58 5.55 5.20
C ARG A 143 23.88 4.98 4.00
N LYS A 144 22.79 4.23 4.22
CA LYS A 144 22.03 3.59 3.15
C LYS A 144 20.55 3.59 3.47
N MET A 145 19.76 3.92 2.47
CA MET A 145 18.31 3.80 2.53
C MET A 145 17.78 3.21 1.24
N LEU A 146 16.87 2.25 1.34
CA LEU A 146 16.08 1.77 0.21
C LEU A 146 14.74 2.48 0.23
N VAL A 147 14.36 2.99 -0.93
CA VAL A 147 13.17 3.81 -1.13
C VAL A 147 12.29 3.14 -2.18
N ASP A 148 11.08 2.80 -1.78
CA ASP A 148 10.01 2.33 -2.65
C ASP A 148 8.84 3.32 -2.54
N LEU A 149 8.38 3.84 -3.67
CA LEU A 149 7.38 4.91 -3.75
C LEU A 149 6.29 4.50 -4.73
N LYS A 150 5.06 4.82 -4.37
CA LYS A 150 3.89 4.50 -5.17
C LYS A 150 2.96 5.70 -5.28
N ILE A 151 2.32 5.78 -6.44
CA ILE A 151 1.25 6.71 -6.75
C ILE A 151 0.07 5.88 -7.25
N ASP A 152 -1.08 6.02 -6.60
CA ASP A 152 -2.32 5.29 -6.90
C ASP A 152 -2.11 3.76 -6.95
N GLY A 153 -1.28 3.25 -6.02
CA GLY A 153 -0.99 1.82 -5.88
C GLY A 153 0.03 1.24 -6.87
N ALA A 154 0.45 2.00 -7.88
CA ALA A 154 1.49 1.63 -8.83
C ALA A 154 2.85 2.28 -8.48
N PRO A 155 3.99 1.73 -8.91
CA PRO A 155 5.29 2.40 -8.74
C PRO A 155 5.25 3.83 -9.26
N ALA A 156 5.77 4.77 -8.47
CA ALA A 156 5.74 6.19 -8.81
C ALA A 156 6.52 6.43 -10.13
N PRO A 157 5.98 7.22 -11.08
CA PRO A 157 6.70 7.56 -12.30
C PRO A 157 7.98 8.34 -11.97
N ILE A 158 9.10 7.99 -12.60
CA ILE A 158 10.42 8.56 -12.29
C ILE A 158 10.48 10.08 -12.51
N GLU A 159 9.71 10.57 -13.49
CA GLU A 159 9.55 11.99 -13.82
C GLU A 159 8.75 12.78 -12.77
N GLN A 160 8.08 12.08 -11.85
CA GLN A 160 7.37 12.66 -10.71
C GLN A 160 8.18 12.56 -9.42
N ILE A 161 9.42 12.08 -9.48
CA ILE A 161 10.33 11.97 -8.33
C ILE A 161 11.48 12.95 -8.53
N PHE A 162 11.68 13.81 -7.53
CA PHE A 162 12.69 14.87 -7.53
C PHE A 162 13.61 14.73 -6.31
N LEU A 163 14.90 14.64 -6.56
CA LEU A 163 15.94 14.40 -5.55
C LEU A 163 16.81 15.63 -5.37
N GLY A 164 16.91 16.08 -4.12
CA GLY A 164 17.80 17.17 -3.68
C GLY A 164 17.57 18.51 -4.38
N GLU A 165 18.45 19.47 -4.12
CA GLU A 165 18.38 20.85 -4.64
C GLU A 165 18.35 20.87 -6.18
N LYS A 166 19.05 19.92 -6.80
CA LYS A 166 19.14 19.79 -8.25
C LYS A 166 17.88 19.23 -8.91
N SER A 167 16.87 18.83 -8.13
CA SER A 167 15.64 18.19 -8.62
C SER A 167 15.92 17.02 -9.57
N ALA A 168 16.94 16.22 -9.27
CA ALA A 168 17.33 15.10 -10.13
C ALA A 168 16.29 13.98 -10.06
N SER A 169 16.03 13.29 -11.17
CA SER A 169 15.15 12.12 -11.16
C SER A 169 15.96 10.83 -11.07
N PRO A 170 15.47 9.81 -10.33
CA PRO A 170 16.09 8.49 -10.33
C PRO A 170 15.87 7.80 -11.68
N THR A 171 16.62 6.73 -11.93
CA THR A 171 16.50 5.92 -13.16
C THR A 171 15.56 4.71 -13.00
N GLY A 172 15.06 4.44 -11.80
CA GLY A 172 14.07 3.38 -11.54
C GLY A 172 13.71 3.21 -10.07
N LEU A 173 12.71 2.37 -9.80
CA LEU A 173 12.24 1.99 -8.47
C LEU A 173 12.21 0.46 -8.28
N PRO A 174 12.43 -0.06 -7.06
CA PRO A 174 12.88 0.67 -5.88
C PRO A 174 14.31 1.19 -6.06
N MET A 175 14.68 2.24 -5.34
CA MET A 175 16.02 2.82 -5.41
C MET A 175 16.78 2.65 -4.08
N GLN A 176 18.09 2.51 -4.14
CA GLN A 176 18.97 2.46 -2.98
C GLN A 176 19.90 3.67 -2.99
N ILE A 177 19.78 4.51 -1.97
CA ILE A 177 20.53 5.76 -1.85
C ILE A 177 21.70 5.56 -0.88
N ALA A 178 22.92 5.85 -1.32
CA ALA A 178 24.10 5.87 -0.47
C ALA A 178 24.28 7.27 0.13
N VAL A 179 23.83 7.45 1.38
CA VAL A 179 23.90 8.72 2.11
C VAL A 179 25.35 8.97 2.58
N PRO A 180 25.93 10.14 2.23
CA PRO A 180 27.30 10.47 2.58
C PRO A 180 27.48 10.83 4.06
#